data_AF-A0A7Y9IBF5-F1
#
_entry.id   AF-A0A7Y9IBF5-F1
#
_cell.length_a   1.000
_cell.length_b   1.000
_cell.length_c   1.000
_cell.angle_alpha   90.00
_cell.angle_beta   90.00
_cell.angle_gamma   90.00
#
_symmetry.space_group_name_H-M   'P 1'
#
loop_
_entity.id
_entity.type
_entity.pdbx_description
1 polymer ?
#
loop_
_entity_poly.entity_id
_entity_poly.type
_entity_poly.pdbx_seq_one_letter_code
_entity_poly.pdbx_strand_id
1 'polypeptide(L)'
;MMRTAGRVLVSALILLPLSAGLWAATPRSATADDKVAFTISDERIDESSGLATDFDNERYWTVNDSGDEGRAFALDQDGEVTGTLSFRAEPIDIEAVAFHDGRLYLADIGDNDAEREFVTVYYFDDAEPSSDSRSYRSYDFEYPDGPRDAEALFVDDDGRLYIVSKESDGGIYAAPENPSRQGVNELERVADAPAFVTDAVSLPDGQGVALRTYVSVEIYDNDDHEQIARAPLPFQRQGESITVSLDGESLLVGSEGKDSEVLQVAIPDEVKKASEGSSTPPKKESKTPKPSSSAPASEPSETSPPTAGPSRVGTMFSLGAAAVVALIAGLVVALLKGR
;
A
#
# COMPACT_ATOMS: atom_id res chain seq x y z
N MET A 1 2.61 -45.36 -56.97
CA MET A 1 1.72 -46.35 -56.34
C MET A 1 1.86 -46.23 -54.82
N MET A 2 1.00 -45.43 -54.19
CA MET A 2 0.95 -45.24 -52.74
C MET A 2 -0.51 -45.30 -52.27
N ARG A 3 -0.64 -45.79 -51.04
CA ARG A 3 -1.75 -46.54 -50.46
C ARG A 3 -3.01 -45.70 -50.19
N THR A 4 -4.15 -46.33 -50.41
CA THR A 4 -5.48 -46.03 -49.87
C THR A 4 -5.57 -46.31 -48.37
N ALA A 5 -6.01 -45.31 -47.60
CA ALA A 5 -6.73 -45.40 -46.33
C ALA A 5 -7.31 -43.99 -46.11
N GLY A 6 -8.55 -43.73 -45.73
CA GLY A 6 -9.68 -44.51 -45.26
C GLY A 6 -10.59 -43.44 -44.66
N ARG A 7 -11.69 -43.12 -45.34
CA ARG A 7 -12.64 -42.09 -44.94
C ARG A 7 -13.41 -42.54 -43.68
N VAL A 8 -13.47 -41.69 -42.66
CA VAL A 8 -14.62 -41.64 -41.75
C VAL A 8 -15.10 -40.20 -41.72
N LEU A 9 -16.18 -39.98 -42.47
CA LEU A 9 -17.10 -38.86 -42.32
C LEU A 9 -18.01 -39.21 -41.13
N VAL A 10 -18.11 -38.35 -40.13
CA VAL A 10 -19.36 -38.19 -39.38
C VAL A 10 -19.71 -36.71 -39.43
N SER A 11 -20.73 -36.43 -40.22
CA SER A 11 -21.40 -35.14 -40.33
C SER A 11 -22.13 -34.84 -39.03
N ALA A 12 -21.99 -33.61 -38.51
CA ALA A 12 -23.01 -33.00 -37.67
C ALA A 12 -23.22 -31.54 -38.10
N LEU A 13 -24.51 -31.22 -38.19
CA LEU A 13 -25.15 -30.12 -38.90
C LEU A 13 -24.76 -28.71 -38.44
N ILE A 14 -24.75 -27.81 -39.42
CA ILE A 14 -24.83 -26.35 -39.30
C ILE A 14 -26.19 -25.94 -38.71
N LEU A 15 -26.19 -25.00 -37.76
CA LEU A 15 -27.27 -24.01 -37.52
C LEU A 15 -26.73 -22.85 -36.65
N LEU A 16 -26.21 -21.81 -37.31
CA LEU A 16 -26.30 -20.41 -36.85
C LEU A 16 -27.58 -19.84 -37.51
N PRO A 17 -28.34 -18.89 -36.91
CA PRO A 17 -27.79 -17.65 -36.36
C PRO A 17 -28.54 -17.06 -35.14
N LEU A 18 -28.12 -15.85 -34.74
CA LEU A 18 -28.88 -14.84 -34.01
C LEU A 18 -28.92 -14.91 -32.46
N SER A 19 -27.92 -14.28 -31.86
CA SER A 19 -28.13 -13.40 -30.70
C SER A 19 -27.25 -12.17 -30.85
N ALA A 20 -27.65 -11.29 -31.76
CA ALA A 20 -27.27 -9.89 -31.69
C ALA A 20 -28.07 -9.25 -30.55
N GLY A 21 -27.38 -8.49 -29.70
CA GLY A 21 -28.01 -7.58 -28.73
C GLY A 21 -28.18 -8.15 -27.33
N LEU A 22 -27.11 -8.10 -26.54
CA LEU A 22 -27.09 -7.22 -25.36
C LEU A 22 -25.63 -7.07 -24.89
N TRP A 23 -24.83 -6.35 -25.65
CA TRP A 23 -23.73 -5.62 -25.03
C TRP A 23 -24.40 -4.51 -24.23
N ALA A 24 -24.84 -4.83 -23.02
CA ALA A 24 -24.96 -3.79 -22.02
C ALA A 24 -23.54 -3.27 -21.86
N ALA A 25 -23.24 -2.17 -22.55
CA ALA A 25 -22.21 -1.26 -22.11
C ALA A 25 -22.63 -0.89 -20.69
N THR A 26 -22.13 -1.64 -19.71
CA THR A 26 -21.96 -1.08 -18.38
C THR A 26 -21.22 0.22 -18.64
N PRO A 27 -21.75 1.38 -18.23
CA PRO A 27 -20.96 2.58 -18.28
C PRO A 27 -19.69 2.22 -17.50
N ARG A 28 -18.57 2.12 -18.23
CA ARG A 28 -17.28 2.35 -17.62
C ARG A 28 -17.48 3.76 -17.08
N SER A 29 -17.71 3.90 -15.77
CA SER A 29 -17.40 5.18 -15.11
C SER A 29 -16.08 5.57 -15.72
N ALA A 30 -16.02 6.74 -16.36
CA ALA A 30 -14.80 7.24 -16.97
C ALA A 30 -13.72 7.04 -15.92
N THR A 31 -12.93 5.97 -16.09
CA THR A 31 -11.75 5.73 -15.27
C THR A 31 -10.92 6.94 -15.61
N ALA A 32 -10.62 7.78 -14.61
CA ALA A 32 -9.69 8.88 -14.77
C ALA A 32 -8.57 8.39 -15.69
N ASP A 33 -8.34 9.08 -16.81
CA ASP A 33 -7.22 8.71 -17.67
C ASP A 33 -5.99 8.62 -16.76
N ASP A 34 -5.37 7.44 -16.68
CA ASP A 34 -4.23 7.19 -15.81
C ASP A 34 -3.14 8.20 -16.20
N LYS A 35 -3.00 9.26 -15.41
CA LYS A 35 -2.14 10.38 -15.75
C LYS A 35 -0.73 9.99 -15.35
N VAL A 36 0.11 9.64 -16.32
CA VAL A 36 1.55 9.52 -16.09
C VAL A 36 2.05 10.86 -15.57
N ALA A 37 2.57 10.85 -14.34
CA ALA A 37 3.20 12.02 -13.73
C ALA A 37 4.58 12.21 -14.34
N PHE A 38 5.39 11.15 -14.31
CA PHE A 38 6.72 11.08 -14.88
C PHE A 38 7.14 9.62 -15.10
N THR A 39 8.31 9.44 -15.72
CA THR A 39 8.95 8.13 -15.93
C THR A 39 10.34 8.17 -15.30
N ILE A 40 10.70 7.15 -14.52
CA ILE A 40 12.05 7.01 -13.98
C ILE A 40 12.89 6.26 -15.03
N SER A 41 13.71 7.02 -15.77
CA SER A 41 14.53 6.48 -16.87
C SER A 41 16.02 6.34 -16.55
N ASP A 42 16.45 6.67 -15.34
CA ASP A 42 17.85 6.48 -14.94
C ASP A 42 18.17 5.00 -14.82
N GLU A 43 19.13 4.49 -15.59
CA GLU A 43 19.48 3.07 -15.65
C GLU A 43 20.00 2.49 -14.32
N ARG A 44 20.31 3.35 -13.34
CA ARG A 44 20.71 2.94 -11.97
C ARG A 44 19.50 2.61 -11.08
N ILE A 45 18.28 2.90 -11.55
CA ILE A 45 17.03 2.66 -10.86
C ILE A 45 16.21 1.68 -11.69
N ASP A 46 16.29 0.40 -11.36
CA ASP A 46 15.51 -0.66 -12.02
C ASP A 46 14.59 -1.44 -11.09
N GLU A 47 14.69 -1.19 -9.78
CA GLU A 47 13.98 -1.90 -8.71
C GLU A 47 13.41 -0.88 -7.69
N SER A 48 12.92 0.28 -8.16
CA SER A 48 12.34 1.33 -7.30
C SER A 48 11.21 0.78 -6.40
N SER A 49 11.49 0.58 -5.11
CA SER A 49 10.56 -0.01 -4.13
C SER A 49 9.76 1.04 -3.36
N GLY A 50 10.41 2.12 -2.90
CA GLY A 50 9.77 3.21 -2.16
C GLY A 50 9.81 4.58 -2.85
N LEU A 51 8.90 5.49 -2.47
CA LEU A 51 8.87 6.88 -2.94
C LEU A 51 8.46 7.85 -1.82
N ALA A 52 9.24 8.90 -1.58
CA ALA A 52 8.94 9.91 -0.56
C ALA A 52 9.01 11.33 -1.11
N THR A 53 8.12 12.20 -0.66
CA THR A 53 8.09 13.60 -1.06
C THR A 53 8.84 14.49 -0.08
N ASP A 54 9.77 15.27 -0.60
CA ASP A 54 10.48 16.33 0.11
C ASP A 54 9.92 17.68 -0.35
N PHE A 55 8.88 18.13 0.35
CA PHE A 55 8.17 19.37 0.03
C PHE A 55 9.09 20.60 0.13
N ASP A 56 10.04 20.60 1.06
CA ASP A 56 10.93 21.74 1.32
C ASP A 56 11.88 22.00 0.14
N ASN A 57 12.29 20.94 -0.57
CA ASN A 57 13.23 21.01 -1.68
C ASN A 57 12.58 20.73 -3.05
N GLU A 58 11.25 20.65 -3.12
CA GLU A 58 10.47 20.39 -4.33
C GLU A 58 10.96 19.16 -5.12
N ARG A 59 11.24 18.05 -4.42
CA ARG A 59 11.79 16.82 -5.01
C ARG A 59 11.14 15.56 -4.44
N TYR A 60 11.40 14.42 -5.10
CA TYR A 60 11.08 13.10 -4.58
C TYR A 60 12.36 12.32 -4.24
N TRP A 61 12.24 11.35 -3.36
CA TRP A 61 13.27 10.38 -3.02
C TRP A 61 12.80 8.98 -3.36
N THR A 62 13.66 8.19 -4.00
CA THR A 62 13.42 6.76 -4.22
C THR A 62 14.64 5.92 -3.89
N VAL A 63 14.42 4.63 -3.67
CA VAL A 63 15.41 3.61 -3.35
C VAL A 63 15.13 2.37 -4.19
N ASN A 64 16.18 1.67 -4.61
CA ASN A 64 16.00 0.32 -5.14
C ASN A 64 15.83 -0.68 -3.98
N ASP A 65 15.18 -1.82 -4.26
CA ASP A 65 15.09 -2.96 -3.36
C ASP A 65 16.43 -3.73 -3.20
N SER A 66 16.31 -4.99 -2.74
CA SER A 66 17.34 -5.99 -2.53
C SER A 66 18.63 -5.85 -3.37
N GLY A 67 19.78 -5.84 -2.69
CA GLY A 67 21.09 -5.92 -3.34
C GLY A 67 21.72 -4.60 -3.81
N ASP A 68 21.10 -3.44 -3.53
CA ASP A 68 21.74 -2.13 -3.77
C ASP A 68 22.76 -1.73 -2.67
N GLU A 69 23.66 -0.81 -3.02
CA GLU A 69 24.83 -0.40 -2.24
C GLU A 69 24.52 0.65 -1.14
N GLY A 70 23.29 0.72 -0.63
CA GLY A 70 22.88 1.71 0.37
C GLY A 70 22.91 3.14 -0.18
N ARG A 71 21.91 3.49 -0.99
CA ARG A 71 21.75 4.82 -1.57
C ARG A 71 20.28 5.18 -1.80
N ALA A 72 20.00 6.47 -1.83
CA ALA A 72 18.73 7.04 -2.28
C ALA A 72 18.98 8.00 -3.45
N PHE A 73 18.01 8.09 -4.35
CA PHE A 73 18.05 8.96 -5.52
C PHE A 73 17.05 10.11 -5.32
N ALA A 74 17.54 11.35 -5.51
CA ALA A 74 16.67 12.51 -5.56
C ALA A 74 16.18 12.70 -6.99
N LEU A 75 14.86 12.76 -7.17
CA LEU A 75 14.19 12.99 -8.46
C LEU A 75 13.55 14.38 -8.46
N ASP A 76 13.61 15.09 -9.57
CA ASP A 76 12.77 16.29 -9.75
C ASP A 76 11.31 15.92 -10.11
N GLN A 77 10.48 16.94 -10.33
CA GLN A 77 9.08 16.79 -10.71
C GLN A 77 8.85 16.02 -12.03
N ASP A 78 9.87 15.95 -12.88
CA ASP A 78 9.84 15.30 -14.20
C ASP A 78 10.44 13.88 -14.14
N GLY A 79 10.83 13.40 -12.94
CA GLY A 79 11.40 12.07 -12.71
C GLY A 79 12.90 11.96 -12.98
N GLU A 80 13.58 13.08 -13.26
CA GLU A 80 15.00 13.09 -13.56
C GLU A 80 15.84 13.08 -12.28
N VAL A 81 16.91 12.25 -12.27
CA VAL A 81 17.79 12.16 -11.10
C VAL A 81 18.62 13.44 -10.98
N THR A 82 18.35 14.23 -9.95
CA THR A 82 19.09 15.47 -9.62
C THR A 82 20.29 15.21 -8.72
N GLY A 83 20.33 14.05 -8.05
CA GLY A 83 21.47 13.64 -7.26
C GLY A 83 21.27 12.30 -6.56
N THR A 84 22.32 11.84 -5.88
CA THR A 84 22.32 10.60 -5.10
C THR A 84 22.82 10.88 -3.69
N LEU A 85 22.18 10.29 -2.70
CA LEU A 85 22.64 10.22 -1.32
C LEU A 85 23.14 8.79 -1.08
N SER A 86 24.45 8.60 -0.94
CA SER A 86 25.05 7.30 -0.63
C SER A 86 25.56 7.27 0.80
N PHE A 87 25.56 6.11 1.44
CA PHE A 87 26.07 5.93 2.80
C PHE A 87 26.81 4.60 2.92
N ARG A 88 27.63 4.44 3.97
CA ARG A 88 28.50 3.26 4.14
C ARG A 88 27.88 2.27 5.12
N ALA A 89 26.70 1.77 4.78
CA ALA A 89 26.09 0.61 5.42
C ALA A 89 26.11 -0.59 4.45
N GLU A 90 25.74 -1.75 4.97
CA GLU A 90 25.55 -2.97 4.19
C GLU A 90 24.10 -3.43 4.43
N PRO A 91 23.10 -2.70 3.89
CA PRO A 91 21.71 -3.09 4.06
C PRO A 91 21.45 -4.45 3.41
N ILE A 92 20.47 -5.17 3.94
CA ILE A 92 20.05 -6.46 3.39
C ILE A 92 18.99 -6.23 2.31
N ASP A 93 17.92 -5.50 2.68
CA ASP A 93 16.71 -5.37 1.86
C ASP A 93 15.96 -4.07 2.18
N ILE A 94 16.35 -2.98 1.50
CA ILE A 94 15.70 -1.67 1.68
C ILE A 94 14.41 -1.65 0.88
N GLU A 95 13.27 -1.58 1.57
CA GLU A 95 11.96 -1.60 0.91
C GLU A 95 11.29 -0.24 0.89
N ALA A 96 11.43 0.53 1.96
CA ALA A 96 10.69 1.79 2.10
C ALA A 96 11.61 3.00 2.28
N VAL A 97 11.11 4.14 1.81
CA VAL A 97 11.70 5.45 2.05
C VAL A 97 10.62 6.39 2.56
N ALA A 98 10.94 7.17 3.59
CA ALA A 98 10.04 8.20 4.10
C ALA A 98 10.82 9.50 4.33
N PHE A 99 10.14 10.63 4.21
CA PHE A 99 10.72 11.95 4.47
C PHE A 99 9.79 12.72 5.39
N HIS A 100 10.34 13.29 6.47
CA HIS A 100 9.59 14.08 7.44
C HIS A 100 10.52 15.09 8.13
N ASP A 101 10.13 16.36 8.16
CA ASP A 101 10.83 17.46 8.83
C ASP A 101 12.35 17.51 8.57
N GLY A 102 12.74 17.47 7.29
CA GLY A 102 14.14 17.53 6.86
C GLY A 102 14.92 16.22 7.06
N ARG A 103 14.29 15.18 7.60
CA ARG A 103 14.88 13.87 7.82
C ARG A 103 14.40 12.85 6.80
N LEU A 104 15.37 12.23 6.12
CA LEU A 104 15.14 11.08 5.24
C LEU A 104 15.36 9.79 6.02
N TYR A 105 14.44 8.84 5.87
CA TYR A 105 14.48 7.50 6.46
C TYR A 105 14.52 6.45 5.35
N LEU A 106 15.44 5.49 5.45
CA LEU A 106 15.55 4.34 4.56
C LEU A 106 15.37 3.07 5.40
N ALA A 107 14.36 2.27 5.09
CA ALA A 107 13.96 1.12 5.88
C ALA A 107 14.50 -0.16 5.26
N ASP A 108 15.53 -0.75 5.87
CA ASP A 108 16.01 -2.10 5.60
C ASP A 108 15.16 -3.09 6.42
N ILE A 109 14.01 -3.45 5.86
CA ILE A 109 12.89 -4.10 6.56
C ILE A 109 12.33 -5.34 5.84
N GLY A 110 12.75 -5.63 4.61
CA GLY A 110 12.37 -6.85 3.89
C GLY A 110 12.93 -8.10 4.56
N ASP A 111 12.12 -9.17 4.62
CA ASP A 111 12.47 -10.44 5.27
C ASP A 111 11.59 -11.58 4.76
N ASN A 112 11.63 -11.87 3.45
CA ASN A 112 10.72 -12.84 2.84
C ASN A 112 10.76 -14.25 3.47
N ASP A 113 11.89 -14.63 4.07
CA ASP A 113 12.08 -15.91 4.76
C ASP A 113 11.73 -15.85 6.27
N ALA A 114 11.40 -14.66 6.80
CA ALA A 114 11.08 -14.37 8.20
C ALA A 114 12.17 -14.88 9.18
N GLU A 115 13.44 -14.56 8.89
CA GLU A 115 14.61 -15.03 9.63
C GLU A 115 15.33 -13.92 10.40
N ARG A 116 15.02 -12.64 10.16
CA ARG A 116 15.73 -11.50 10.76
C ARG A 116 15.24 -11.25 12.19
N GLU A 117 16.15 -11.35 13.16
CA GLU A 117 15.84 -11.05 14.57
C GLU A 117 15.44 -9.58 14.79
N PHE A 118 15.93 -8.68 13.94
CA PHE A 118 15.57 -7.27 13.92
C PHE A 118 15.72 -6.68 12.51
N VAL A 119 15.00 -5.59 12.26
CA VAL A 119 15.10 -4.77 11.05
C VAL A 119 15.72 -3.42 11.37
N THR A 120 16.26 -2.72 10.37
CA THR A 120 17.01 -1.47 10.57
C THR A 120 16.39 -0.33 9.79
N VAL A 121 16.13 0.81 10.44
CA VAL A 121 15.77 2.06 9.76
C VAL A 121 16.96 3.01 9.86
N TYR A 122 17.59 3.29 8.72
CA TYR A 122 18.63 4.31 8.58
C TYR A 122 18.01 5.69 8.43
N TYR A 123 18.67 6.73 8.94
CA TYR A 123 18.19 8.11 8.79
C TYR A 123 19.27 9.18 8.71
N PHE A 124 18.89 10.31 8.10
CA PHE A 124 19.74 11.46 7.79
C PHE A 124 19.03 12.76 8.15
N ASP A 125 19.55 13.54 9.11
CA ASP A 125 18.94 14.83 9.53
C ASP A 125 19.10 15.97 8.51
N ASP A 126 20.01 15.80 7.54
CA ASP A 126 20.34 16.79 6.52
C ASP A 126 20.47 16.01 5.21
N ALA A 127 19.30 15.58 4.71
CA ALA A 127 19.20 14.71 3.57
C ALA A 127 19.48 15.49 2.29
N GLU A 128 20.76 15.67 1.97
CA GLU A 128 21.18 16.36 0.75
C GLU A 128 22.03 15.43 -0.13
N PRO A 129 21.73 15.33 -1.44
CA PRO A 129 22.57 14.62 -2.39
C PRO A 129 24.03 15.09 -2.32
N SER A 130 24.97 14.17 -2.50
CA SER A 130 26.40 14.47 -2.46
C SER A 130 27.22 13.46 -3.24
N SER A 131 28.36 13.90 -3.76
CA SER A 131 29.36 12.98 -4.32
C SER A 131 30.06 12.14 -3.25
N ASP A 132 30.07 12.59 -1.99
CA ASP A 132 30.68 11.88 -0.87
C ASP A 132 29.64 11.08 -0.10
N SER A 133 30.06 9.95 0.48
CA SER A 133 29.19 9.17 1.36
C SER A 133 28.79 9.99 2.59
N ARG A 134 27.48 10.03 2.88
CA ARG A 134 26.91 10.67 4.07
C ARG A 134 27.09 9.79 5.30
N SER A 135 27.22 10.46 6.44
CA SER A 135 27.09 9.81 7.74
C SER A 135 25.61 9.54 8.00
N TYR A 136 25.29 8.33 8.44
CA TYR A 136 23.94 7.93 8.79
C TYR A 136 23.84 7.68 10.29
N ARG A 137 22.60 7.55 10.75
CA ARG A 137 22.25 6.94 12.04
C ARG A 137 21.20 5.87 11.78
N SER A 138 20.98 5.00 12.75
CA SER A 138 20.00 3.94 12.62
C SER A 138 19.22 3.70 13.91
N TYR A 139 18.07 3.07 13.74
CA TYR A 139 17.30 2.42 14.77
C TYR A 139 17.12 0.96 14.37
N ASP A 140 17.37 0.06 15.33
CA ASP A 140 17.11 -1.36 15.17
C ASP A 140 15.78 -1.67 15.87
N PHE A 141 14.92 -2.45 15.21
CA PHE A 141 13.57 -2.77 15.67
C PHE A 141 13.29 -4.26 15.65
N GLU A 142 12.65 -4.78 16.68
CA GLU A 142 12.11 -6.14 16.70
C GLU A 142 10.59 -6.14 16.79
N TYR A 143 9.97 -7.08 16.07
CA TYR A 143 8.53 -7.28 16.09
C TYR A 143 8.10 -8.08 17.33
N PRO A 144 6.98 -7.72 17.98
CA PRO A 144 6.54 -8.37 19.23
C PRO A 144 6.07 -9.81 19.03
N ASP A 145 5.78 -10.20 17.79
CA ASP A 145 5.22 -11.49 17.40
C ASP A 145 6.17 -12.35 16.55
N GLY A 146 7.46 -11.95 16.48
CA GLY A 146 8.50 -12.63 15.72
C GLY A 146 8.78 -11.97 14.36
N PRO A 147 9.79 -12.43 13.61
CA PRO A 147 10.20 -11.81 12.34
C PRO A 147 9.04 -11.67 11.34
N ARG A 148 9.05 -10.55 10.59
CA ARG A 148 8.03 -10.19 9.60
C ARG A 148 8.68 -9.64 8.35
N ASP A 149 8.14 -10.04 7.19
CA ASP A 149 8.41 -9.40 5.91
C ASP A 149 7.61 -8.09 5.80
N ALA A 150 8.30 -6.95 5.69
CA ALA A 150 7.67 -5.64 5.66
C ALA A 150 8.18 -4.79 4.52
N GLU A 151 7.28 -4.02 3.91
CA GLU A 151 7.58 -3.23 2.72
C GLU A 151 7.22 -1.76 2.84
N ALA A 152 6.59 -1.35 3.95
CA ALA A 152 6.21 0.05 4.10
C ALA A 152 6.72 0.66 5.40
N LEU A 153 7.13 1.92 5.29
CA LEU A 153 7.47 2.81 6.40
C LEU A 153 6.69 4.11 6.20
N PHE A 154 5.98 4.56 7.22
CA PHE A 154 5.46 5.92 7.27
C PHE A 154 5.84 6.61 8.59
N VAL A 155 5.76 7.94 8.57
CA VAL A 155 6.07 8.79 9.72
C VAL A 155 4.87 9.68 9.99
N ASP A 156 4.34 9.65 11.21
CA ASP A 156 3.21 10.52 11.57
C ASP A 156 3.63 11.98 11.76
N ASP A 157 2.67 12.85 12.03
CA ASP A 157 2.90 14.29 12.22
C ASP A 157 3.77 14.61 13.45
N ASP A 158 3.87 13.70 14.42
CA ASP A 158 4.71 13.83 15.61
C ASP A 158 6.13 13.25 15.40
N GLY A 159 6.42 12.71 14.22
CA GLY A 159 7.71 12.13 13.86
C GLY A 159 7.91 10.68 14.30
N ARG A 160 6.85 9.99 14.73
CA ARG A 160 6.89 8.57 15.14
C ARG A 160 6.88 7.68 13.90
N LEU A 161 7.73 6.65 13.93
CA LEU A 161 7.87 5.69 12.83
C LEU A 161 6.86 4.56 12.96
N TYR A 162 6.33 4.13 11.82
CA TYR A 162 5.44 2.97 11.70
C TYR A 162 5.89 2.08 10.56
N ILE A 163 5.97 0.78 10.81
CA ILE A 163 6.34 -0.25 9.84
C ILE A 163 5.11 -1.11 9.55
N VAL A 164 4.88 -1.43 8.27
CA VAL A 164 3.73 -2.27 7.86
C VAL A 164 4.20 -3.54 7.18
N SER A 165 3.77 -4.69 7.69
CA SER A 165 4.14 -5.98 7.12
C SER A 165 3.29 -6.32 5.88
N LYS A 166 3.91 -6.99 4.89
CA LYS A 166 3.30 -7.35 3.61
C LYS A 166 2.41 -8.59 3.66
N GLU A 167 2.56 -9.40 4.69
CA GLU A 167 1.98 -10.72 4.78
C GLU A 167 0.44 -10.71 4.60
N SER A 168 -0.15 -11.87 4.31
CA SER A 168 -1.61 -11.98 4.21
C SER A 168 -2.35 -11.64 5.52
N ASP A 169 -1.64 -11.73 6.65
CA ASP A 169 -2.06 -11.31 7.98
C ASP A 169 -1.20 -10.11 8.44
N GLY A 170 -1.13 -9.09 7.58
CA GLY A 170 -0.31 -7.91 7.76
C GLY A 170 -0.66 -7.13 9.04
N GLY A 171 0.32 -6.44 9.59
CA GLY A 171 0.17 -5.61 10.79
C GLY A 171 0.76 -4.23 10.61
N ILE A 172 0.20 -3.25 11.33
CA ILE A 172 0.79 -1.93 11.51
C ILE A 172 1.52 -1.94 12.85
N TYR A 173 2.81 -1.61 12.82
CA TYR A 173 3.72 -1.68 13.97
C TYR A 173 4.29 -0.30 14.27
N ALA A 174 4.00 0.22 15.45
CA ALA A 174 4.48 1.53 15.88
C ALA A 174 5.81 1.39 16.63
N ALA A 175 6.80 2.20 16.26
CA ALA A 175 8.04 2.36 17.03
C ALA A 175 7.76 3.03 18.39
N PRO A 176 8.66 2.93 19.38
CA PRO A 176 8.59 3.81 20.55
C PRO A 176 8.64 5.28 20.12
N GLU A 177 7.95 6.18 20.82
CA GLU A 177 7.99 7.63 20.54
C GLU A 177 9.41 8.20 20.54
N ASN A 178 10.30 7.61 21.34
CA ASN A 178 11.69 8.02 21.47
C ASN A 178 12.61 6.79 21.32
N PRO A 179 12.84 6.31 20.09
CA PRO A 179 13.62 5.10 19.88
C PRO A 179 15.09 5.33 20.24
N SER A 180 15.71 4.33 20.85
CA SER A 180 17.13 4.32 21.19
C SER A 180 17.98 3.94 19.99
N ARG A 181 19.10 4.63 19.78
CA ARG A 181 20.15 4.19 18.83
C ARG A 181 21.10 3.14 19.42
N GLN A 182 20.79 2.64 20.62
CA GLN A 182 21.57 1.64 21.33
C GLN A 182 20.66 0.47 21.65
N GLY A 183 21.02 -0.71 21.17
CA GLY A 183 20.20 -1.91 21.30
C GLY A 183 19.02 -1.92 20.32
N VAL A 184 18.19 -2.94 20.48
CA VAL A 184 17.00 -3.18 19.67
C VAL A 184 15.78 -2.59 20.39
N ASN A 185 14.91 -1.92 19.64
CA ASN A 185 13.68 -1.33 20.14
C ASN A 185 12.50 -2.27 19.85
N GLU A 186 11.68 -2.58 20.85
CA GLU A 186 10.46 -3.35 20.66
C GLU A 186 9.39 -2.49 19.95
N LEU A 187 8.84 -3.02 18.86
CA LEU A 187 7.66 -2.46 18.18
C LEU A 187 6.37 -2.85 18.91
N GLU A 188 5.34 -2.03 18.77
CA GLU A 188 3.97 -2.34 19.21
C GLU A 188 3.07 -2.58 17.99
N ARG A 189 2.42 -3.75 17.90
CA ARG A 189 1.39 -3.99 16.88
C ARG A 189 0.12 -3.24 17.26
N VAL A 190 -0.19 -2.17 16.54
CA VAL A 190 -1.32 -1.26 16.85
C VAL A 190 -2.60 -1.62 16.09
N ALA A 191 -2.48 -2.23 14.91
CA ALA A 191 -3.62 -2.61 14.09
C ALA A 191 -3.30 -3.73 13.09
N ASP A 192 -4.36 -4.28 12.49
CA ASP A 192 -4.26 -5.14 11.29
C ASP A 192 -4.06 -4.24 10.06
N ALA A 193 -3.17 -4.66 9.16
CA ALA A 193 -2.98 -4.00 7.85
C ALA A 193 -3.71 -4.78 6.75
N PRO A 194 -3.97 -4.17 5.58
CA PRO A 194 -4.37 -4.91 4.40
C PRO A 194 -3.34 -5.98 4.04
N ALA A 195 -3.80 -7.07 3.43
CA ALA A 195 -2.89 -8.07 2.88
C ALA A 195 -2.10 -7.48 1.70
N PHE A 196 -0.81 -7.80 1.62
CA PHE A 196 0.07 -7.41 0.52
C PHE A 196 0.21 -5.90 0.35
N VAL A 197 0.45 -5.20 1.48
CA VAL A 197 0.93 -3.81 1.46
C VAL A 197 2.35 -3.78 0.89
N THR A 198 2.60 -2.82 0.00
CA THR A 198 3.88 -2.64 -0.71
C THR A 198 4.56 -1.31 -0.41
N ASP A 199 3.80 -0.29 0.00
CA ASP A 199 4.36 0.98 0.48
C ASP A 199 3.29 1.79 1.23
N ALA A 200 3.69 2.84 1.95
CA ALA A 200 2.81 3.71 2.71
C ALA A 200 3.29 5.17 2.76
N VAL A 201 2.35 6.11 2.83
CA VAL A 201 2.66 7.52 3.02
C VAL A 201 1.62 8.21 3.89
N SER A 202 2.07 9.03 4.85
CA SER A 202 1.18 9.91 5.62
C SER A 202 0.61 11.00 4.72
N LEU A 203 -0.71 11.20 4.76
CA LEU A 203 -1.37 12.25 4.00
C LEU A 203 -1.21 13.61 4.70
N PRO A 204 -1.12 14.72 3.95
CA PRO A 204 -1.07 16.05 4.55
C PRO A 204 -2.28 16.36 5.42
N ASP A 205 -2.12 17.34 6.32
CA ASP A 205 -3.19 17.87 7.18
C ASP A 205 -3.88 16.81 8.08
N GLY A 206 -3.16 15.74 8.45
CA GLY A 206 -3.68 14.68 9.32
C GLY A 206 -4.82 13.88 8.70
N GLN A 207 -4.87 13.78 7.37
CA GLN A 207 -5.94 13.11 6.63
C GLN A 207 -5.92 11.57 6.73
N GLY A 208 -4.94 11.01 7.44
CA GLY A 208 -4.71 9.58 7.57
C GLY A 208 -3.42 9.14 6.88
N VAL A 209 -3.22 7.83 6.82
CA VAL A 209 -2.12 7.18 6.09
C VAL A 209 -2.67 6.44 4.88
N ALA A 210 -2.04 6.63 3.72
CA ALA A 210 -2.33 5.87 2.52
C ALA A 210 -1.45 4.62 2.46
N LEU A 211 -2.07 3.44 2.56
CA LEU A 211 -1.43 2.15 2.39
C LEU A 211 -1.67 1.66 0.97
N ARG A 212 -0.59 1.42 0.24
CA ARG A 212 -0.65 0.84 -1.09
C ARG A 212 -0.60 -0.68 -1.00
N THR A 213 -1.42 -1.32 -1.82
CA THR A 213 -1.31 -2.73 -2.20
C THR A 213 -1.09 -2.81 -3.71
N TYR A 214 -0.82 -4.02 -4.23
CA TYR A 214 -0.70 -4.26 -5.68
C TYR A 214 -1.86 -3.74 -6.56
N VAL A 215 -3.06 -3.60 -6.01
CA VAL A 215 -4.28 -3.31 -6.78
C VAL A 215 -5.15 -2.19 -6.22
N SER A 216 -4.81 -1.66 -5.05
CA SER A 216 -5.60 -0.64 -4.38
C SER A 216 -4.77 0.21 -3.44
N VAL A 217 -5.28 1.41 -3.19
CA VAL A 217 -4.86 2.25 -2.06
C VAL A 217 -5.97 2.24 -1.02
N GLU A 218 -5.59 2.10 0.24
CA GLU A 218 -6.47 2.07 1.40
C GLU A 218 -6.04 3.16 2.36
N ILE A 219 -6.98 3.96 2.84
CA ILE A 219 -6.68 5.09 3.74
C ILE A 219 -7.10 4.69 5.15
N TYR A 220 -6.19 4.82 6.08
CA TYR A 220 -6.36 4.48 7.49
C TYR A 220 -6.29 5.74 8.34
N ASP A 221 -7.10 5.81 9.40
CA ASP A 221 -7.09 6.91 10.36
C ASP A 221 -5.79 6.90 11.19
N ASN A 222 -5.26 8.08 11.53
CA ASN A 222 -4.02 8.19 12.28
C ASN A 222 -4.16 7.79 13.75
N ASP A 223 -5.34 7.96 14.34
CA ASP A 223 -5.56 7.72 15.77
C ASP A 223 -5.91 6.24 16.01
N ASP A 224 -7.01 5.77 15.42
CA ASP A 224 -7.54 4.42 15.69
C ASP A 224 -7.13 3.37 14.66
N HIS A 225 -6.45 3.78 13.59
CA HIS A 225 -5.99 2.89 12.51
C HIS A 225 -7.14 2.07 11.90
N GLU A 226 -8.37 2.62 11.92
CA GLU A 226 -9.49 2.06 11.17
C GLU A 226 -9.43 2.54 9.71
N GLN A 227 -9.87 1.66 8.80
CA GLN A 227 -9.93 1.98 7.39
C GLN A 227 -11.05 3.01 7.11
N ILE A 228 -10.66 4.18 6.61
CA ILE A 228 -11.54 5.28 6.21
C ILE A 228 -12.02 5.10 4.77
N ALA A 229 -11.12 4.69 3.86
CA ALA A 229 -11.41 4.65 2.43
C ALA A 229 -10.65 3.54 1.70
N ARG A 230 -11.12 3.21 0.50
CA ARG A 230 -10.45 2.32 -0.45
C ARG A 230 -10.77 2.72 -1.88
N ALA A 231 -9.75 2.77 -2.71
CA ALA A 231 -9.89 2.97 -4.15
C ALA A 231 -9.03 1.95 -4.93
N PRO A 232 -9.50 1.48 -6.09
CA PRO A 232 -8.66 0.69 -6.98
C PRO A 232 -7.53 1.56 -7.55
N LEU A 233 -6.35 0.97 -7.71
CA LEU A 233 -5.25 1.59 -8.42
C LEU A 233 -5.24 1.21 -9.91
N PRO A 234 -4.68 2.05 -10.78
CA PRO A 234 -4.32 1.66 -12.14
C PRO A 234 -3.44 0.42 -12.13
N PHE A 235 -3.52 -0.40 -13.18
CA PHE A 235 -2.67 -1.57 -13.28
C PHE A 235 -1.22 -1.15 -13.50
N GLN A 236 -0.34 -1.59 -12.60
CA GLN A 236 1.12 -1.57 -12.77
C GLN A 236 1.63 -3.01 -12.72
N ARG A 237 2.74 -3.29 -13.41
CA ARG A 237 3.25 -4.67 -13.54
C ARG A 237 3.71 -5.22 -12.21
N GLN A 238 4.33 -4.37 -11.39
CA GLN A 238 4.91 -4.69 -10.10
C GLN A 238 4.82 -3.44 -9.25
N GLY A 239 3.69 -3.30 -8.58
CA GLY A 239 3.32 -2.04 -7.96
C GLY A 239 3.85 -1.89 -6.55
N GLU A 240 5.00 -1.22 -6.39
CA GLU A 240 5.66 -1.05 -5.08
C GLU A 240 5.40 0.29 -4.38
N SER A 241 5.93 1.41 -4.88
CA SER A 241 5.91 2.71 -4.17
C SER A 241 4.63 3.58 -4.19
N ILE A 242 4.43 4.39 -3.14
CA ILE A 242 3.39 5.43 -3.05
C ILE A 242 3.92 6.70 -2.37
N THR A 243 3.57 7.87 -2.91
CA THR A 243 3.82 9.14 -2.22
C THR A 243 2.76 10.20 -2.53
N VAL A 244 2.88 11.38 -1.93
CA VAL A 244 2.00 12.53 -2.19
C VAL A 244 2.62 13.43 -3.26
N SER A 245 1.85 13.94 -4.21
CA SER A 245 2.38 14.90 -5.20
C SER A 245 2.92 16.16 -4.54
N LEU A 246 3.88 16.86 -5.19
CA LEU A 246 4.48 18.09 -4.65
C LEU A 246 3.48 19.21 -4.31
N ASP A 247 2.33 19.25 -4.98
CA ASP A 247 1.24 20.18 -4.67
C ASP A 247 0.33 19.74 -3.51
N GLY A 248 0.52 18.53 -2.98
CA GLY A 248 -0.29 17.96 -1.90
C GLY A 248 -1.67 17.47 -2.32
N GLU A 249 -2.04 17.55 -3.60
CA GLU A 249 -3.44 17.36 -4.02
C GLU A 249 -3.78 15.93 -4.47
N SER A 250 -2.76 15.09 -4.69
CA SER A 250 -2.90 13.76 -5.26
C SER A 250 -1.84 12.79 -4.75
N LEU A 251 -2.02 11.52 -5.09
CA LEU A 251 -1.06 10.46 -4.82
C LEU A 251 -0.29 10.13 -6.10
N LEU A 252 0.96 9.72 -5.92
CA LEU A 252 1.82 9.18 -6.96
C LEU A 252 2.09 7.72 -6.63
N VAL A 253 1.89 6.82 -7.60
CA VAL A 253 2.13 5.38 -7.43
C VAL A 253 3.12 4.88 -8.47
N GLY A 254 4.18 4.21 -8.03
CA GLY A 254 5.27 3.74 -8.88
C GLY A 254 5.19 2.25 -9.21
N SER A 255 6.09 1.80 -10.07
CA SER A 255 6.27 0.39 -10.40
C SER A 255 7.75 0.09 -10.40
N GLU A 256 8.14 -1.12 -10.01
CA GLU A 256 9.47 -1.63 -10.33
C GLU A 256 9.66 -1.78 -11.83
N GLY A 257 10.92 -1.88 -12.23
CA GLY A 257 11.37 -2.09 -13.59
C GLY A 257 11.98 -0.85 -14.21
N LYS A 258 12.82 -1.08 -15.23
CA LYS A 258 13.41 -0.02 -16.06
C LYS A 258 12.33 0.78 -16.78
N ASP A 259 12.56 2.09 -16.88
CA ASP A 259 11.64 3.04 -17.53
C ASP A 259 10.22 2.94 -16.93
N SER A 260 10.12 2.79 -15.61
CA SER A 260 8.84 2.65 -14.93
C SER A 260 8.09 3.97 -14.87
N GLU A 261 6.80 3.92 -15.17
CA GLU A 261 5.90 5.06 -15.06
C GLU A 261 5.46 5.23 -13.61
N VAL A 262 5.55 6.46 -13.11
CA VAL A 262 4.87 6.89 -11.90
C VAL A 262 3.55 7.55 -12.31
N LEU A 263 2.46 7.03 -11.78
CA LEU A 263 1.11 7.44 -12.14
C LEU A 263 0.53 8.36 -11.06
N GLN A 264 -0.14 9.43 -11.47
CA GLN A 264 -0.89 10.31 -10.59
C GLN A 264 -2.33 9.80 -10.43
N VAL A 265 -2.76 9.59 -9.19
CA VAL A 265 -4.10 9.15 -8.82
C VAL A 265 -4.71 10.08 -7.77
N ALA A 266 -6.03 10.21 -7.76
CA ALA A 266 -6.70 11.06 -6.78
C ALA A 266 -6.65 10.43 -5.37
N ILE A 267 -6.47 11.25 -4.34
CA ILE A 267 -6.81 10.86 -2.96
C ILE A 267 -8.32 10.55 -2.91
N PRO A 268 -8.76 9.41 -2.32
CA PRO A 268 -10.17 9.04 -2.28
C PRO A 268 -11.07 10.14 -1.70
N ASP A 269 -12.21 10.39 -2.35
CA ASP A 269 -13.13 11.49 -2.01
C ASP A 269 -13.70 11.39 -0.58
N GLU A 270 -13.80 10.17 -0.05
CA GLU A 270 -14.25 9.88 1.31
C GLU A 270 -13.36 10.58 2.36
N VAL A 271 -12.04 10.66 2.10
CA VAL A 271 -11.08 11.35 2.96
C VAL A 271 -11.33 12.86 2.96
N LYS A 272 -11.53 13.44 1.77
CA LYS A 272 -11.82 14.87 1.61
C LYS A 272 -13.10 15.28 2.35
N LYS A 273 -14.14 14.44 2.28
CA LYS A 273 -15.42 14.66 2.98
C LYS A 273 -15.30 14.52 4.51
N ALA A 274 -14.47 13.58 4.99
CA ALA A 274 -14.23 13.40 6.42
C ALA A 274 -13.51 14.63 7.01
N SER A 275 -12.51 15.15 6.30
CA SER A 275 -11.78 16.37 6.68
C SER A 275 -12.68 17.62 6.73
N GLU A 276 -13.55 17.81 5.73
CA GLU A 276 -14.51 18.94 5.70
C GLU A 276 -15.58 18.86 6.82
N GLY A 277 -16.03 17.64 7.16
CA GLY A 277 -17.05 17.40 8.19
C GLY A 277 -16.57 17.61 9.63
N SER A 278 -15.26 17.52 9.88
CA SER A 278 -14.66 17.66 11.21
C SER A 278 -14.46 19.14 11.65
N SER A 279 -14.63 20.09 10.74
CA SER A 279 -14.41 21.53 11.00
C SER A 279 -15.48 22.26 11.84
N THR A 280 -16.41 21.54 12.49
CA THR A 280 -17.39 22.17 13.40
C THR A 280 -16.89 22.12 14.86
N PRO A 281 -16.54 23.25 15.49
CA PRO A 281 -16.11 23.24 16.90
C PRO A 281 -17.24 22.70 17.80
N PRO A 282 -16.94 21.83 18.78
CA PRO A 282 -17.96 21.37 19.71
C PRO A 282 -18.46 22.58 20.49
N LYS A 283 -19.75 22.88 20.30
CA LYS A 283 -20.47 23.89 21.08
C LYS A 283 -20.39 23.48 22.54
N LYS A 284 -19.59 24.24 23.29
CA LYS A 284 -19.37 24.11 24.73
C LYS A 284 -20.72 24.17 25.46
N GLU A 285 -21.36 23.03 25.69
CA GLU A 285 -22.55 22.94 26.52
C GLU A 285 -22.14 23.14 27.99
N SER A 286 -22.41 24.35 28.46
CA SER A 286 -22.27 24.76 29.84
C SER A 286 -23.24 23.96 30.71
N LYS A 287 -22.71 23.05 31.53
CA LYS A 287 -23.44 22.40 32.62
C LYS A 287 -23.76 23.43 33.70
N THR A 288 -25.04 23.57 34.05
CA THR A 288 -25.51 24.23 35.30
C THR A 288 -26.73 23.45 35.81
N PRO A 289 -26.91 23.29 37.15
CA PRO A 289 -27.44 22.06 37.71
C PRO A 289 -28.97 22.02 37.91
N LYS A 290 -29.44 20.77 37.95
CA LYS A 290 -30.78 20.24 38.25
C LYS A 290 -31.34 20.73 39.61
N PRO A 291 -32.65 20.97 39.73
CA PRO A 291 -33.37 20.77 40.98
C PRO A 291 -34.15 19.44 40.99
N SER A 292 -34.17 18.85 42.17
CA SER A 292 -34.80 17.59 42.57
C SER A 292 -36.33 17.64 42.53
N SER A 293 -36.99 16.55 42.10
CA SER A 293 -38.27 16.12 42.70
C SER A 293 -38.63 14.67 42.34
N SER A 294 -38.83 13.88 43.40
CA SER A 294 -39.61 12.65 43.61
C SER A 294 -40.08 11.74 42.45
N ALA A 295 -39.77 10.44 42.59
CA ALA A 295 -40.45 9.29 41.98
C ALA A 295 -41.83 9.00 42.65
N PRO A 296 -42.69 8.08 42.16
CA PRO A 296 -42.41 6.63 42.30
C PRO A 296 -42.84 5.69 41.15
N ALA A 297 -42.06 4.60 41.05
CA ALA A 297 -42.35 3.19 40.71
C ALA A 297 -43.53 2.77 39.82
N SER A 298 -43.22 1.94 38.81
CA SER A 298 -43.99 0.74 38.40
C SER A 298 -43.09 -0.23 37.61
N GLU A 299 -43.35 -1.51 37.80
CA GLU A 299 -42.56 -2.73 37.51
C GLU A 299 -42.66 -3.26 36.04
N PRO A 300 -41.98 -4.37 35.66
CA PRO A 300 -41.35 -4.58 34.36
C PRO A 300 -42.21 -5.35 33.35
N SER A 301 -41.78 -5.41 32.09
CA SER A 301 -42.24 -6.44 31.15
C SER A 301 -41.11 -6.92 30.23
N GLU A 302 -41.11 -8.23 30.05
CA GLU A 302 -40.08 -9.12 29.55
C GLU A 302 -39.96 -9.15 28.01
N THR A 303 -38.77 -9.59 27.52
CA THR A 303 -38.50 -10.53 26.37
C THR A 303 -39.10 -10.25 24.98
N SER A 304 -38.47 -10.45 23.81
CA SER A 304 -37.36 -11.30 23.32
C SER A 304 -37.01 -10.93 21.84
N PRO A 305 -35.97 -11.54 21.19
CA PRO A 305 -35.19 -10.97 20.07
C PRO A 305 -35.46 -11.59 18.65
N PRO A 306 -34.49 -11.62 17.70
CA PRO A 306 -34.49 -10.94 16.39
C PRO A 306 -34.90 -11.84 15.20
N THR A 307 -34.96 -11.29 13.97
CA THR A 307 -35.04 -12.10 12.74
C THR A 307 -34.03 -11.61 11.71
N ALA A 308 -32.94 -12.38 11.57
CA ALA A 308 -32.01 -12.32 10.45
C ALA A 308 -32.53 -13.19 9.29
N GLY A 309 -32.44 -12.68 8.06
CA GLY A 309 -32.63 -13.45 6.84
C GLY A 309 -31.30 -13.55 6.08
N PRO A 310 -30.95 -14.70 5.46
CA PRO A 310 -29.65 -14.90 4.83
C PRO A 310 -29.60 -14.32 3.40
N SER A 311 -28.67 -13.40 3.13
CA SER A 311 -28.33 -12.97 1.78
C SER A 311 -27.39 -13.98 1.11
N ARG A 312 -27.91 -14.68 0.10
CA ARG A 312 -27.15 -15.57 -0.78
C ARG A 312 -26.31 -14.75 -1.77
N VAL A 313 -25.08 -14.41 -1.41
CA VAL A 313 -24.09 -13.79 -2.33
C VAL A 313 -22.82 -14.65 -2.49
N GLY A 314 -22.61 -15.66 -1.64
CA GLY A 314 -21.36 -16.43 -1.59
C GLY A 314 -21.16 -17.61 -2.54
N THR A 315 -22.04 -17.87 -3.52
CA THR A 315 -21.94 -19.10 -4.36
C THR A 315 -21.49 -18.86 -5.81
N MET A 316 -21.36 -17.60 -6.25
CA MET A 316 -20.91 -17.28 -7.62
C MET A 316 -19.42 -16.88 -7.70
N PHE A 317 -18.79 -16.52 -6.59
CA PHE A 317 -17.34 -16.20 -6.55
C PHE A 317 -16.45 -17.45 -6.40
N SER A 318 -16.96 -18.55 -5.85
CA SER A 318 -16.17 -19.78 -5.66
C SER A 318 -15.98 -20.62 -6.93
N LEU A 319 -16.82 -20.47 -7.96
CA LEU A 319 -16.63 -21.16 -9.25
C LEU A 319 -15.62 -20.44 -10.16
N GLY A 320 -15.48 -19.11 -10.04
CA GLY A 320 -14.54 -18.33 -10.85
C GLY A 320 -13.08 -18.59 -10.48
N ALA A 321 -12.77 -18.58 -9.17
CA ALA A 321 -11.42 -18.85 -8.67
C ALA A 321 -10.95 -20.29 -8.98
N ALA A 322 -11.85 -21.28 -8.89
CA ALA A 322 -11.51 -22.67 -9.19
C ALA A 322 -11.15 -22.90 -10.68
N ALA A 323 -11.77 -22.15 -11.60
CA ALA A 323 -11.48 -22.25 -13.04
C ALA A 323 -10.09 -21.68 -13.39
N VAL A 324 -9.68 -20.60 -12.73
CA VAL A 324 -8.35 -19.98 -12.92
C VAL A 324 -7.25 -20.89 -12.38
N VAL A 325 -7.43 -21.45 -11.18
CA VAL A 325 -6.47 -22.41 -10.61
C VAL A 325 -6.33 -23.66 -11.48
N ALA A 326 -7.44 -24.19 -12.02
CA ALA A 326 -7.40 -25.35 -12.92
C ALA A 326 -6.65 -25.06 -14.24
N LEU A 327 -6.78 -23.84 -14.79
CA LEU A 327 -6.06 -23.43 -15.99
C LEU A 327 -4.55 -23.30 -15.73
N ILE A 328 -4.16 -22.68 -14.61
CA ILE A 328 -2.76 -22.53 -14.21
C ILE A 328 -2.13 -23.91 -13.98
N ALA A 329 -2.80 -24.79 -13.24
CA ALA A 329 -2.33 -26.16 -13.00
C ALA A 329 -2.20 -26.96 -14.31
N GLY A 330 -3.13 -26.80 -15.25
CA GLY A 330 -3.06 -27.43 -16.57
C GLY A 330 -1.85 -26.97 -17.40
N LEU A 331 -1.52 -25.68 -17.34
CA LEU A 331 -0.38 -25.10 -18.04
C LEU A 331 0.95 -25.61 -17.47
N VAL A 332 1.07 -25.67 -16.15
CA VAL A 332 2.27 -26.19 -15.45
C VAL A 332 2.51 -27.67 -15.78
N VAL A 333 1.47 -28.50 -15.81
CA VAL A 333 1.59 -29.92 -16.17
C VAL A 333 2.00 -30.10 -17.65
N ALA A 334 1.48 -29.26 -18.55
CA ALA A 334 1.86 -29.30 -19.96
C ALA A 334 3.33 -28.93 -20.18
N LEU A 335 3.84 -27.94 -19.44
CA LEU A 335 5.25 -27.51 -19.50
C LEU A 335 6.20 -28.55 -18.90
N LEU A 336 5.78 -29.25 -17.84
CA LEU A 336 6.60 -30.29 -17.20
C LEU A 336 6.63 -31.62 -17.98
N LYS A 337 5.59 -31.94 -18.75
CA LYS A 337 5.57 -33.13 -19.63
C LYS A 337 6.21 -32.93 -20.99
N GLY A 338 6.52 -31.69 -21.35
CA GLY A 338 7.21 -31.32 -22.60
C GLY A 338 8.73 -31.31 -22.52
N ARG A 339 9.32 -31.68 -21.37
CA ARG A 339 10.76 -31.88 -21.16
C ARG A 339 11.09 -33.35 -20.96
#